data_AF-A0A5D0ML22-F1
#
_entry.id   AF-A0A5D0ML22-F1
#
_cell.length_a   1.000
_cell.length_b   1.000
_cell.length_c   1.000
_cell.angle_alpha   90.00
_cell.angle_beta   90.00
_cell.angle_gamma   90.00
#
_symmetry.space_group_name_H-M   'P 1'
#
loop_
_entity.id
_entity.type
_entity.pdbx_description
1 polymer ?
#
loop_
_entity_poly.entity_id
_entity_poly.type
_entity_poly.pdbx_seq_one_letter_code
_entity_poly.pdbx_strand_id
1 'polypeptide(L)'
;MIYYREFLKKLAERLKKKVININFKNLKKDLDYKTYDIEKYFEKNDERSKYIITKIFENRNNRKIFFILNDNEEVEIFIKTIKKVEIPDDSLINIDFSTYYEGVVHSELKIFHKKTLIDVRKYSFVFNDFMEDNDLIYLINMIEKSKIIFNYYLIEDNEINIYRRFSSLLTENEINNLKSGISNCIENGFKDIRNSDLIYSKDLEFKQFKNNFFFYKYEEQNDLIDIELIKSKVPDKIDLIIASVVDEENNNYIATNININNYLNMEQDYEFKSRLINHFFNIDYATVNNSLYPVYNDVKTNVDLKFSAYQNYNYDVLYYRDRAQKNNILIDNNYYDYLILKKAFLYESYDKKKLFYAINLLDFLYIDEFESIMEFIINQNLRKYHSKYIAKKISSDLNSRYEKLLNNIDDSDEKINYNLKNISRYVYFYNRMSKMVFLIDRYSIEEIENFEEMIINSLIEFNKDFLKILISFDTEKIKEIFKIINKENLKYYRNRLREKEGYSEEKLELKMMDLKQAFMDMLSVVEEDEVAEIFEEKIKDIYF
;
A
#
# COMPACT_ATOMS: atom_id res chain seq x y z
N MET A 1 -27.92 23.32 -8.28
CA MET A 1 -27.55 23.19 -9.71
C MET A 1 -27.24 24.52 -10.43
N ILE A 2 -27.61 25.69 -9.88
CA ILE A 2 -27.33 27.02 -10.49
C ILE A 2 -25.94 27.58 -10.14
N TYR A 3 -25.35 27.21 -8.99
CA TYR A 3 -24.01 27.69 -8.56
C TYR A 3 -22.81 27.09 -9.32
N TYR A 4 -22.91 25.88 -9.86
CA TYR A 4 -21.82 25.22 -10.60
C TYR A 4 -21.64 25.79 -12.02
N ARG A 5 -22.72 26.29 -12.64
CA ARG A 5 -22.67 26.94 -13.96
C ARG A 5 -22.12 28.37 -13.90
N GLU A 6 -22.27 29.10 -12.79
CA GLU A 6 -21.62 30.41 -12.59
C GLU A 6 -20.11 30.28 -12.29
N PHE A 7 -19.70 29.25 -11.53
CA PHE A 7 -18.28 28.98 -11.25
C PHE A 7 -17.50 28.64 -12.53
N LEU A 8 -18.04 27.74 -13.37
CA LEU A 8 -17.42 27.39 -14.64
C LEU A 8 -17.45 28.54 -15.67
N LYS A 9 -18.43 29.45 -15.62
CA LYS A 9 -18.45 30.67 -16.45
C LYS A 9 -17.40 31.69 -16.02
N LYS A 10 -17.21 31.92 -14.71
CA LYS A 10 -16.16 32.81 -14.17
C LYS A 10 -14.75 32.25 -14.38
N LEU A 11 -14.58 30.92 -14.31
CA LEU A 11 -13.32 30.24 -14.64
C LEU A 11 -13.02 30.34 -16.15
N ALA A 12 -14.03 30.15 -17.00
CA ALA A 12 -13.91 30.27 -18.46
C ALA A 12 -13.68 31.71 -18.95
N GLU A 13 -14.17 32.75 -18.24
CA GLU A 13 -13.90 34.15 -18.56
C GLU A 13 -12.54 34.65 -18.03
N ARG A 14 -12.05 34.10 -16.91
CA ARG A 14 -10.68 34.37 -16.41
C ARG A 14 -9.60 33.72 -17.29
N LEU A 15 -9.84 32.51 -17.79
CA LEU A 15 -8.90 31.80 -18.67
C LEU A 15 -8.93 32.30 -20.13
N LYS A 16 -9.99 33.00 -20.57
CA LYS A 16 -10.12 33.54 -21.94
C LYS A 16 -9.43 34.88 -22.21
N LYS A 17 -8.83 35.54 -21.22
CA LYS A 17 -8.16 36.84 -21.42
C LYS A 17 -6.80 36.91 -20.72
N LYS A 18 -5.82 36.16 -21.23
CA LYS A 18 -4.49 36.66 -21.59
C LYS A 18 -3.58 35.48 -21.95
N VAL A 19 -2.90 35.63 -23.07
CA VAL A 19 -1.63 34.96 -23.39
C VAL A 19 -0.70 35.17 -22.19
N ILE A 20 -0.25 34.11 -21.52
CA ILE A 20 0.58 34.21 -20.32
C ILE A 20 1.84 33.38 -20.54
N ASN A 21 2.98 34.07 -20.65
CA ASN A 21 4.22 33.57 -20.06
C ASN A 21 3.95 33.39 -18.56
N ILE A 22 3.86 32.17 -18.06
CA ILE A 22 3.58 31.93 -16.63
C ILE A 22 4.63 32.64 -15.78
N ASN A 23 4.19 33.67 -15.05
CA ASN A 23 5.00 34.37 -14.09
C ASN A 23 4.76 33.75 -12.71
N PHE A 24 5.60 32.79 -12.32
CA PHE A 24 5.55 32.10 -11.03
C PHE A 24 5.51 33.06 -9.82
N LYS A 25 6.09 34.27 -9.93
CA LYS A 25 6.04 35.30 -8.87
C LYS A 25 4.62 35.80 -8.60
N ASN A 26 3.75 35.81 -9.61
CA ASN A 26 2.36 36.21 -9.43
C ASN A 26 1.54 35.10 -8.79
N LEU A 27 1.73 33.84 -9.23
CA LEU A 27 1.08 32.67 -8.61
C LEU A 27 1.42 32.56 -7.12
N LYS A 28 2.69 32.81 -6.75
CA LYS A 28 3.13 32.83 -5.36
C LYS A 28 2.38 33.84 -4.48
N LYS A 29 2.07 35.03 -5.01
CA LYS A 29 1.36 36.09 -4.26
C LYS A 29 -0.10 35.75 -3.96
N ASP A 30 -0.69 34.88 -4.77
CA ASP A 30 -2.09 34.47 -4.66
C ASP A 30 -2.27 33.26 -3.72
N LEU A 31 -1.18 32.68 -3.20
CA LEU A 31 -1.19 31.55 -2.28
C LEU A 31 -0.87 32.03 -0.86
N ASP A 32 -1.76 31.74 0.11
CA ASP A 32 -1.52 32.03 1.52
C ASP A 32 -0.76 30.86 2.17
N TYR A 33 0.44 31.12 2.72
CA TYR A 33 1.28 30.10 3.34
C TYR A 33 2.08 30.66 4.52
N LYS A 34 2.44 29.78 5.45
CA LYS A 34 3.26 30.11 6.61
C LYS A 34 4.67 29.55 6.44
N THR A 35 5.66 30.35 6.80
CA THR A 35 7.05 29.92 6.95
C THR A 35 7.35 29.60 8.42
N TYR A 36 8.36 28.78 8.65
CA TYR A 36 8.78 28.37 10.00
C TYR A 36 10.31 28.46 10.16
N ASP A 37 10.79 29.02 11.27
CA ASP A 37 12.21 29.03 11.61
C ASP A 37 12.65 27.74 12.32
N ILE A 38 12.75 26.66 11.56
CA ILE A 38 13.00 25.32 12.10
C ILE A 38 14.37 25.25 12.83
N GLU A 39 15.35 26.08 12.46
CA GLU A 39 16.66 26.14 13.12
C GLU A 39 16.62 26.80 14.50
N LYS A 40 15.79 27.84 14.70
CA LYS A 40 15.54 28.41 16.06
C LYS A 40 14.88 27.43 17.04
N TYR A 41 14.38 26.32 16.53
CA TYR A 41 13.49 25.39 17.19
C TYR A 41 14.19 24.08 17.62
N PHE A 42 15.35 23.74 17.05
CA PHE A 42 16.13 22.54 17.44
C PHE A 42 16.98 22.71 18.70
N GLU A 43 17.26 23.94 19.13
CA GLU A 43 18.27 24.20 20.18
C GLU A 43 17.76 25.04 21.38
N LYS A 44 16.48 25.47 21.37
CA LYS A 44 15.92 26.27 22.46
C LYS A 44 15.04 25.46 23.41
N ASN A 45 15.31 25.63 24.70
CA ASN A 45 14.55 25.01 25.78
C ASN A 45 13.22 25.74 26.14
N ASP A 46 12.73 26.66 25.31
CA ASP A 46 11.48 27.39 25.61
C ASP A 46 10.22 26.59 25.22
N GLU A 47 9.22 26.60 26.11
CA GLU A 47 8.01 25.76 25.98
C GLU A 47 7.16 26.10 24.74
N ARG A 48 7.17 27.36 24.29
CA ARG A 48 6.36 27.79 23.14
C ARG A 48 6.92 27.26 21.83
N SER A 49 8.24 27.32 21.68
CA SER A 49 8.97 26.71 20.57
C SER A 49 8.71 25.21 20.50
N LYS A 50 8.88 24.50 21.63
CA LYS A 50 8.56 23.07 21.74
C LYS A 50 7.12 22.80 21.33
N TYR A 51 6.15 23.57 21.85
CA TYR A 51 4.74 23.41 21.50
C TYR A 51 4.45 23.57 20.00
N ILE A 52 5.01 24.58 19.32
CA ILE A 52 4.75 24.82 17.89
C ILE A 52 5.31 23.66 17.04
N ILE A 53 6.55 23.24 17.29
CA ILE A 53 7.18 22.12 16.58
C ILE A 53 6.39 20.84 16.86
N THR A 54 6.08 20.58 18.13
CA THR A 54 5.27 19.44 18.54
C THR A 54 3.94 19.45 17.80
N LYS A 55 3.26 20.59 17.63
CA LYS A 55 2.01 20.65 16.86
C LYS A 55 2.20 20.38 15.36
N ILE A 56 3.25 20.90 14.74
CA ILE A 56 3.56 20.62 13.33
C ILE A 56 3.80 19.12 13.14
N PHE A 57 4.62 18.52 14.01
CA PHE A 57 4.91 17.11 13.94
C PHE A 57 3.75 16.24 14.39
N GLU A 58 2.98 16.55 15.44
CA GLU A 58 1.78 15.80 15.86
C GLU A 58 0.78 15.69 14.71
N ASN A 59 0.53 16.80 13.99
CA ASN A 59 -0.39 16.82 12.86
C ASN A 59 0.15 16.05 11.64
N ARG A 60 1.46 15.76 11.58
CA ARG A 60 2.12 15.15 10.42
C ARG A 60 2.90 13.87 10.77
N ASN A 61 2.93 13.39 12.01
CA ASN A 61 3.80 12.30 12.50
C ASN A 61 3.41 10.94 11.91
N ASN A 62 2.16 10.84 11.46
CA ASN A 62 1.61 9.67 10.79
C ASN A 62 1.97 9.66 9.30
N ARG A 63 2.47 10.78 8.75
CA ARG A 63 3.04 10.84 7.39
C ARG A 63 4.47 10.33 7.42
N LYS A 64 4.83 9.53 6.42
CA LYS A 64 6.22 9.12 6.19
C LYS A 64 7.06 10.27 5.66
N ILE A 65 6.46 11.09 4.81
CA ILE A 65 7.10 12.26 4.23
C ILE A 65 6.10 13.42 4.32
N PHE A 66 6.57 14.59 4.75
CA PHE A 66 5.80 15.83 4.68
C PHE A 66 6.71 17.03 4.37
N PHE A 67 6.09 18.13 3.94
CA PHE A 67 6.78 19.31 3.43
C PHE A 67 6.41 20.55 4.25
N ILE A 68 7.38 21.42 4.49
CA ILE A 68 7.17 22.76 5.05
C ILE A 68 8.07 23.79 4.35
N LEU A 69 7.72 25.06 4.46
CA LEU A 69 8.56 26.17 4.03
C LEU A 69 9.27 26.75 5.25
N ASN A 70 10.58 26.90 5.18
CA ASN A 70 11.31 27.61 6.23
C ASN A 70 11.21 29.14 6.05
N ASP A 71 11.76 29.91 7.00
CA ASP A 71 11.75 31.38 6.96
C ASP A 71 12.49 32.00 5.77
N ASN A 72 13.40 31.26 5.15
CA ASN A 72 14.06 31.65 3.90
C ASN A 72 13.23 31.27 2.66
N GLU A 73 12.02 30.73 2.88
CA GLU A 73 11.13 30.14 1.88
C GLU A 73 11.75 28.97 1.12
N GLU A 74 12.70 28.26 1.73
CA GLU A 74 13.26 27.03 1.18
C GLU A 74 12.36 25.86 1.58
N VAL A 75 12.20 24.89 0.68
CA VAL A 75 11.40 23.70 0.97
C VAL A 75 12.20 22.74 1.83
N GLU A 76 11.66 22.42 3.00
CA GLU A 76 12.15 21.36 3.87
C GLU A 76 11.26 20.13 3.78
N ILE A 77 11.86 18.98 3.45
CA ILE A 77 11.23 17.67 3.34
C ILE A 77 11.63 16.84 4.56
N PHE A 78 10.65 16.41 5.33
CA PHE A 78 10.84 15.60 6.53
C PHE A 78 10.55 14.15 6.21
N ILE A 79 11.51 13.26 6.47
CA ILE A 79 11.47 11.83 6.15
C ILE A 79 11.51 11.03 7.47
N LYS A 80 10.40 10.38 7.79
CA LYS A 80 10.27 9.50 8.95
C LYS A 80 10.96 8.16 8.67
N THR A 81 11.81 7.74 9.58
CA THR A 81 12.49 6.44 9.53
C THR A 81 12.22 5.61 10.77
N ILE A 82 12.22 4.28 10.62
CA ILE A 82 12.03 3.33 11.74
C ILE A 82 13.37 3.09 12.45
N LYS A 83 14.48 3.19 11.71
CA LYS A 83 15.85 3.06 12.20
C LYS A 83 16.72 4.13 11.56
N LYS A 84 17.79 4.53 12.25
CA LYS A 84 18.77 5.49 11.71
C LYS A 84 19.37 4.93 10.42
N VAL A 85 19.32 5.74 9.37
CA VAL A 85 20.02 5.50 8.10
C VAL A 85 21.35 6.23 8.18
N GLU A 86 22.46 5.51 8.06
CA GLU A 86 23.79 6.12 8.06
C GLU A 86 24.04 6.82 6.74
N ILE A 87 23.91 8.15 6.74
CA ILE A 87 24.14 9.01 5.56
C ILE A 87 25.40 9.85 5.83
N PRO A 88 26.55 9.51 5.22
CA PRO A 88 27.79 10.31 5.32
C PRO A 88 27.64 11.75 4.82
N ASP A 89 28.49 12.66 5.30
CA ASP A 89 28.55 14.07 4.88
C ASP A 89 28.92 14.27 3.41
N ASP A 90 29.71 13.37 2.85
CA ASP A 90 30.14 13.36 1.46
C ASP A 90 29.20 12.56 0.53
N SER A 91 27.96 12.30 0.98
CA SER A 91 26.96 11.60 0.15
C SER A 91 26.53 12.45 -1.04
N LEU A 92 26.42 11.82 -2.21
CA LEU A 92 25.85 12.39 -3.42
C LEU A 92 24.35 12.16 -3.44
N ILE A 93 23.60 13.16 -3.87
CA ILE A 93 22.14 13.13 -3.93
C ILE A 93 21.73 13.34 -5.38
N ASN A 94 20.86 12.46 -5.87
CA ASN A 94 20.19 12.64 -7.16
C ASN A 94 18.67 12.71 -6.93
N ILE A 95 17.98 13.63 -7.60
CA ILE A 95 16.53 13.78 -7.50
C ILE A 95 15.93 13.74 -8.91
N ASP A 96 15.29 12.64 -9.23
CA ASP A 96 14.64 12.49 -10.53
C ASP A 96 13.19 12.99 -10.41
N PHE A 97 12.84 14.04 -11.16
CA PHE A 97 11.47 14.58 -11.24
C PHE A 97 10.76 14.10 -12.50
N SER A 98 9.50 13.69 -12.36
CA SER A 98 8.63 13.33 -13.47
C SER A 98 7.28 14.01 -13.31
N THR A 99 6.80 14.66 -14.37
CA THR A 99 5.57 15.45 -14.34
C THR A 99 4.40 14.73 -15.00
N TYR A 100 3.28 14.72 -14.30
CA TYR A 100 2.09 13.93 -14.62
C TYR A 100 0.97 14.88 -15.07
N TYR A 101 0.22 14.48 -16.10
CA TYR A 101 -0.81 15.36 -16.68
C TYR A 101 -1.92 15.77 -15.70
N GLU A 102 -2.11 15.07 -14.58
CA GLU A 102 -3.07 15.43 -13.54
C GLU A 102 -2.54 16.45 -12.53
N GLY A 103 -1.50 17.24 -12.83
CA GLY A 103 -0.95 18.22 -11.89
C GLY A 103 -0.29 17.56 -10.69
N VAL A 104 0.49 16.52 -10.96
CA VAL A 104 1.28 15.80 -9.97
C VAL A 104 2.73 15.79 -10.43
N VAL A 105 3.66 16.04 -9.52
CA VAL A 105 5.10 15.85 -9.75
C VAL A 105 5.54 14.70 -8.88
N HIS A 106 6.00 13.61 -9.49
CA HIS A 106 6.66 12.51 -8.78
C HIS A 106 8.15 12.80 -8.68
N SER A 107 8.72 12.48 -7.54
CA SER A 107 10.13 12.69 -7.22
C SER A 107 10.72 11.40 -6.68
N GLU A 108 11.88 11.01 -7.18
CA GLU A 108 12.69 9.91 -6.64
C GLU A 108 14.04 10.44 -6.17
N LEU A 109 14.24 10.43 -4.86
CA LEU A 109 15.49 10.77 -4.19
C LEU A 109 16.37 9.52 -4.09
N LYS A 110 17.55 9.55 -4.69
CA LYS A 110 18.59 8.52 -4.53
C LYS A 110 19.79 9.11 -3.80
N ILE A 111 20.24 8.45 -2.74
CA ILE A 111 21.41 8.86 -1.96
C ILE A 111 22.53 7.85 -2.16
N PHE A 112 23.69 8.32 -2.59
CA PHE A 112 24.87 7.50 -2.85
C PHE A 112 26.05 7.90 -1.96
N HIS A 113 26.84 6.93 -1.53
CA HIS A 113 28.18 7.17 -0.98
C HIS A 113 29.17 6.25 -1.67
N LYS A 114 30.24 6.82 -2.24
CA LYS A 114 31.29 6.08 -2.97
C LYS A 114 30.73 5.08 -4.00
N LYS A 115 29.68 5.48 -4.74
CA LYS A 115 28.94 4.69 -5.74
C LYS A 115 28.02 3.59 -5.19
N THR A 116 27.91 3.44 -3.88
CA THR A 116 26.93 2.56 -3.26
C THR A 116 25.65 3.32 -2.97
N LEU A 117 24.50 2.78 -3.37
CA LEU A 117 23.19 3.31 -3.03
C LEU A 117 22.90 3.08 -1.55
N ILE A 118 22.71 4.15 -0.78
CA ILE A 118 22.41 4.12 0.66
C ILE A 118 20.90 4.05 0.88
N ASP A 119 20.15 4.92 0.22
CA ASP A 119 18.72 5.04 0.42
C ASP A 119 18.02 5.52 -0.86
N VAL A 120 16.75 5.14 -1.00
CA VAL A 120 15.84 5.60 -2.05
C VAL A 120 14.52 6.01 -1.41
N ARG A 121 14.05 7.21 -1.75
CA ARG A 121 12.76 7.73 -1.28
C ARG A 121 11.95 8.26 -2.45
N LYS A 122 10.68 7.88 -2.51
CA LYS A 122 9.72 8.44 -3.47
C LYS A 122 8.70 9.32 -2.75
N TYR A 123 8.37 10.46 -3.35
CA TYR A 123 7.34 11.37 -2.88
C TYR A 123 6.73 12.15 -4.05
N SER A 124 5.55 12.74 -3.84
CA SER A 124 4.95 13.63 -4.82
C SER A 124 4.52 14.96 -4.25
N PHE A 125 4.45 15.92 -5.15
CA PHE A 125 3.71 17.17 -4.98
C PHE A 125 2.46 17.10 -5.84
N VAL A 126 1.32 17.43 -5.27
CA VAL A 126 0.05 17.51 -6.00
C VAL A 126 -0.45 18.95 -5.98
N PHE A 127 -0.69 19.52 -7.15
CA PHE A 127 -1.08 20.92 -7.28
C PHE A 127 -2.34 21.15 -8.13
N ASN A 128 -3.13 20.09 -8.31
CA ASN A 128 -4.43 20.16 -8.94
C ASN A 128 -5.55 20.46 -7.93
N ASP A 129 -6.70 20.93 -8.42
CA ASP A 129 -7.89 21.22 -7.60
C ASP A 129 -8.52 19.97 -6.96
N PHE A 130 -8.00 18.78 -7.25
CA PHE A 130 -8.58 17.54 -6.79
C PHE A 130 -8.12 17.15 -5.36
N MET A 131 -7.02 17.72 -4.85
CA MET A 131 -6.50 17.41 -3.51
C MET A 131 -6.73 18.54 -2.50
N GLU A 132 -6.94 18.17 -1.23
CA GLU A 132 -7.21 19.11 -0.13
C GLU A 132 -6.00 20.01 0.19
N ASP A 133 -4.77 19.51 0.01
CA ASP A 133 -3.51 20.24 0.17
C ASP A 133 -2.95 20.55 -1.25
N ASN A 134 -2.84 21.83 -1.62
CA ASN A 134 -2.25 22.25 -2.90
C ASN A 134 -0.74 22.50 -2.72
N ASP A 135 0.09 21.56 -3.19
CA ASP A 135 1.55 21.60 -3.06
C ASP A 135 2.25 22.55 -4.06
N LEU A 136 1.49 23.32 -4.86
CA LEU A 136 2.04 24.26 -5.83
C LEU A 136 3.05 25.22 -5.19
N ILE A 137 2.77 25.64 -3.95
CA ILE A 137 3.64 26.58 -3.26
C ILE A 137 5.03 26.01 -3.00
N TYR A 138 5.14 24.71 -2.67
CA TYR A 138 6.42 24.06 -2.47
C TYR A 138 7.18 23.98 -3.79
N LEU A 139 6.50 23.55 -4.86
CA LEU A 139 7.09 23.48 -6.20
C LEU A 139 7.61 24.84 -6.69
N ILE A 140 6.83 25.92 -6.51
CA ILE A 140 7.25 27.29 -6.85
C ILE A 140 8.52 27.67 -6.09
N ASN A 141 8.56 27.42 -4.79
CA ASN A 141 9.72 27.77 -3.96
C ASN A 141 10.95 26.92 -4.30
N MET A 142 10.78 25.63 -4.63
CA MET A 142 11.89 24.81 -5.16
C MET A 142 12.48 25.42 -6.42
N ILE A 143 11.62 25.88 -7.34
CA ILE A 143 12.03 26.53 -8.58
C ILE A 143 12.77 27.85 -8.29
N GLU A 144 12.22 28.70 -7.44
CA GLU A 144 12.78 30.02 -7.15
C GLU A 144 14.10 29.95 -6.37
N LYS A 145 14.22 29.02 -5.42
CA LYS A 145 15.40 28.88 -4.56
C LYS A 145 16.43 27.91 -5.11
N SER A 146 16.04 27.04 -6.05
CA SER A 146 16.88 25.97 -6.60
C SER A 146 17.53 25.09 -5.52
N LYS A 147 16.83 24.89 -4.40
CA LYS A 147 17.34 24.20 -3.22
C LYS A 147 16.22 23.47 -2.49
N ILE A 148 16.55 22.27 -2.02
CA ILE A 148 15.70 21.43 -1.17
C ILE A 148 16.51 21.02 0.05
N ILE A 149 15.90 21.07 1.24
CA ILE A 149 16.50 20.58 2.48
C ILE A 149 15.80 19.29 2.88
N PHE A 150 16.56 18.25 3.17
CA PHE A 150 16.06 16.98 3.65
C PHE A 150 16.38 16.82 5.13
N ASN A 151 15.38 16.39 5.90
CA ASN A 151 15.46 16.16 7.33
C ASN A 151 15.01 14.73 7.62
N TYR A 152 15.93 13.85 8.01
CA TYR A 152 15.61 12.49 8.46
C TYR A 152 15.38 12.51 9.96
N TYR A 153 14.24 11.95 10.36
CA TYR A 153 13.85 11.89 11.75
C TYR A 153 13.28 10.54 12.14
N LEU A 154 13.24 10.30 13.45
CA LEU A 154 12.58 9.17 14.08
C LEU A 154 11.92 9.64 15.38
N ILE A 155 11.03 8.82 15.93
CA ILE A 155 10.36 9.10 17.21
C ILE A 155 10.88 8.11 18.24
N GLU A 156 11.57 8.62 19.26
CA GLU A 156 12.15 7.88 20.39
C GLU A 156 11.54 8.44 21.67
N ASP A 157 10.96 7.60 22.53
CA ASP A 157 10.37 8.01 23.82
C ASP A 157 9.36 9.18 23.76
N ASN A 158 8.55 9.21 22.68
CA ASN A 158 7.62 10.30 22.34
C ASN A 158 8.28 11.66 22.00
N GLU A 159 9.59 11.68 21.78
CA GLU A 159 10.34 12.83 21.31
C GLU A 159 10.73 12.66 19.83
N ILE A 160 10.80 13.77 19.10
CA ILE A 160 11.20 13.81 17.69
C ILE A 160 12.70 14.06 17.63
N ASN A 161 13.44 13.07 17.11
CA ASN A 161 14.88 13.16 16.93
C ASN A 161 15.21 13.31 15.45
N ILE A 162 15.65 14.50 15.04
CA ILE A 162 16.19 14.73 13.69
C ILE A 162 17.68 14.47 13.74
N TYR A 163 18.08 13.29 13.27
CA TYR A 163 19.46 12.85 13.37
C TYR A 163 20.28 13.19 12.13
N ARG A 164 19.63 13.62 11.04
CA ARG A 164 20.33 13.97 9.80
C ARG A 164 19.59 15.06 9.02
N ARG A 165 20.32 16.12 8.68
CA ARG A 165 19.85 17.24 7.85
C ARG A 165 20.88 17.52 6.77
N PHE A 166 20.45 17.65 5.51
CA PHE A 166 21.33 18.03 4.40
C PHE A 166 20.55 18.78 3.32
N SER A 167 21.26 19.55 2.50
CA SER A 167 20.67 20.29 1.40
C SER A 167 21.11 19.75 0.05
N SER A 168 20.19 19.68 -0.91
CA SER A 168 20.48 19.46 -2.32
C SER A 168 20.22 20.75 -3.11
N LEU A 169 21.16 21.08 -4.00
CA LEU A 169 20.95 22.12 -5.00
C LEU A 169 20.40 21.48 -6.27
N LEU A 170 19.33 22.05 -6.80
CA LEU A 170 18.74 21.60 -8.05
C LEU A 170 19.57 22.12 -9.23
N THR A 171 19.86 21.23 -10.16
CA THR A 171 20.46 21.53 -11.46
C THR A 171 19.52 22.36 -12.31
N GLU A 172 20.10 23.09 -13.27
CA GLU A 172 19.32 23.88 -14.23
C GLU A 172 18.32 23.00 -15.02
N ASN A 173 18.71 21.77 -15.35
CA ASN A 173 17.84 20.81 -16.04
C ASN A 173 16.64 20.40 -15.18
N GLU A 174 16.84 20.04 -13.90
CA GLU A 174 15.73 19.71 -12.99
C GLU A 174 14.77 20.90 -12.84
N ILE A 175 15.30 22.12 -12.70
CA ILE A 175 14.50 23.34 -12.61
C ILE A 175 13.69 23.58 -13.89
N ASN A 176 14.30 23.40 -15.06
CA ASN A 176 13.62 23.59 -16.35
C ASN A 176 12.54 22.52 -16.58
N ASN A 177 12.80 21.27 -16.18
CA ASN A 177 11.81 20.19 -16.24
C ASN A 177 10.61 20.49 -15.35
N LEU A 178 10.84 20.90 -14.10
CA LEU A 178 9.77 21.31 -13.18
C LEU A 178 8.96 22.50 -13.73
N LYS A 179 9.64 23.55 -14.20
CA LYS A 179 8.99 24.72 -14.80
C LYS A 179 8.10 24.33 -15.97
N SER A 180 8.66 23.59 -16.93
CA SER A 180 7.94 23.20 -18.15
C SER A 180 6.75 22.30 -17.85
N GLY A 181 6.90 21.28 -16.99
CA GLY A 181 5.79 20.39 -16.64
C GLY A 181 4.67 21.09 -15.87
N ILE A 182 5.00 21.95 -14.90
CA ILE A 182 3.99 22.74 -14.17
C ILE A 182 3.30 23.74 -15.11
N SER A 183 4.06 24.47 -15.92
CA SER A 183 3.51 25.42 -16.88
C SER A 183 2.56 24.74 -17.86
N ASN A 184 2.97 23.60 -18.43
CA ASN A 184 2.13 22.83 -19.34
C ASN A 184 0.83 22.35 -18.68
N CYS A 185 0.89 21.86 -17.43
CA CYS A 185 -0.32 21.47 -16.68
C CYS A 185 -1.29 22.63 -16.48
N ILE A 186 -0.77 23.84 -16.18
CA ILE A 186 -1.59 25.03 -15.93
C ILE A 186 -2.14 25.63 -17.24
N GLU A 187 -1.32 25.75 -18.29
CA GLU A 187 -1.70 26.38 -19.57
C GLU A 187 -2.66 25.52 -20.39
N ASN A 188 -2.36 24.21 -20.47
CA ASN A 188 -3.06 23.28 -21.35
C ASN A 188 -4.07 22.39 -20.60
N GLY A 189 -4.09 22.48 -19.27
CA GLY A 189 -5.04 21.81 -18.38
C GLY A 189 -4.59 20.44 -17.88
N PHE A 190 -5.13 20.07 -16.71
CA PHE A 190 -4.76 18.86 -15.95
C PHE A 190 -5.29 17.52 -16.50
N LYS A 191 -5.62 17.44 -17.79
CA LYS A 191 -6.28 16.24 -18.38
C LYS A 191 -5.67 15.77 -19.69
N ASP A 192 -4.68 16.46 -20.22
CA ASP A 192 -4.08 16.11 -21.50
C ASP A 192 -2.79 15.31 -21.29
N ILE A 193 -2.85 14.01 -21.57
CA ILE A 193 -1.75 13.05 -21.48
C ILE A 193 -0.50 13.53 -22.25
N ARG A 194 -0.66 14.34 -23.31
CA ARG A 194 0.46 14.85 -24.11
C ARG A 194 1.39 15.79 -23.36
N ASN A 195 1.01 16.23 -22.16
CA ASN A 195 1.76 17.17 -21.33
C ASN A 195 2.57 16.49 -20.23
N SER A 196 2.87 15.19 -20.38
CA SER A 196 3.40 14.38 -19.28
C SER A 196 4.59 13.54 -19.70
N ASP A 197 5.48 13.29 -18.73
CA ASP A 197 6.61 12.36 -18.87
C ASP A 197 6.18 10.89 -18.68
N LEU A 198 4.92 10.65 -18.30
CA LEU A 198 4.39 9.35 -17.90
C LEU A 198 2.85 9.31 -18.00
N ILE A 199 2.23 8.13 -17.98
CA ILE A 199 0.77 7.98 -17.89
C ILE A 199 0.30 7.15 -16.68
N TYR A 200 -0.97 7.28 -16.27
CA TYR A 200 -1.53 6.41 -15.23
C TYR A 200 -2.02 5.10 -15.84
N SER A 201 -1.83 4.01 -15.11
CA SER A 201 -2.36 2.70 -15.51
C SER A 201 -3.88 2.68 -15.67
N LYS A 202 -4.62 3.55 -14.95
CA LYS A 202 -6.08 3.71 -15.09
C LYS A 202 -6.52 4.20 -16.47
N ASP A 203 -5.65 4.90 -17.19
CA ASP A 203 -5.98 5.49 -18.51
C ASP A 203 -5.81 4.50 -19.64
N LEU A 204 -5.05 3.41 -19.42
CA LEU A 204 -4.82 2.34 -20.40
C LEU A 204 -6.05 1.42 -20.61
N GLU A 205 -7.23 1.87 -20.19
CA GLU A 205 -8.51 1.16 -20.15
C GLU A 205 -8.42 -0.30 -19.65
N PHE A 206 -8.96 -0.57 -18.46
CA PHE A 206 -8.99 -1.92 -17.87
C PHE A 206 -9.51 -3.05 -18.80
N LYS A 207 -10.33 -2.73 -19.79
CA LYS A 207 -10.80 -3.69 -20.80
C LYS A 207 -9.65 -4.32 -21.59
N GLN A 208 -8.57 -3.58 -21.83
CA GLN A 208 -7.43 -4.07 -22.61
C GLN A 208 -6.72 -5.24 -21.91
N PHE A 209 -6.67 -5.26 -20.57
CA PHE A 209 -6.05 -6.35 -19.80
C PHE A 209 -6.80 -7.69 -19.84
N LYS A 210 -8.04 -7.69 -20.39
CA LYS A 210 -8.82 -8.91 -20.63
C LYS A 210 -8.50 -9.57 -21.98
N ASN A 211 -7.73 -8.91 -22.84
CA ASN A 211 -7.28 -9.46 -24.11
C ASN A 211 -6.13 -10.46 -23.90
N ASN A 212 -5.79 -11.20 -24.95
CA ASN A 212 -4.65 -12.10 -24.93
C ASN A 212 -3.36 -11.31 -25.12
N PHE A 213 -2.41 -11.50 -24.20
CA PHE A 213 -1.05 -10.99 -24.25
C PHE A 213 -0.11 -12.13 -24.63
N PHE A 214 1.02 -11.78 -25.23
CA PHE A 214 2.16 -12.65 -25.49
C PHE A 214 3.11 -12.56 -24.31
N PHE A 215 3.50 -13.70 -23.73
CA PHE A 215 4.40 -13.76 -22.58
C PHE A 215 5.73 -14.36 -23.02
N TYR A 216 6.83 -13.76 -22.58
CA TYR A 216 8.19 -14.21 -22.89
C TYR A 216 8.96 -14.35 -21.58
N LYS A 217 9.36 -15.56 -21.23
CA LYS A 217 10.16 -15.84 -20.03
C LYS A 217 11.56 -15.24 -20.18
N TYR A 218 12.09 -14.62 -19.13
CA TYR A 218 13.45 -14.10 -19.12
C TYR A 218 14.16 -14.41 -17.80
N GLU A 219 15.49 -14.57 -17.88
CA GLU A 219 16.37 -14.67 -16.72
C GLU A 219 16.94 -13.28 -16.38
N GLU A 220 17.20 -12.99 -15.10
CA GLU A 220 17.70 -11.69 -14.63
C GLU A 220 19.04 -11.26 -15.28
N GLN A 221 19.75 -12.18 -15.94
CA GLN A 221 21.06 -11.96 -16.55
C GLN A 221 20.98 -11.58 -18.04
N ASN A 222 19.79 -11.60 -18.66
CA ASN A 222 19.64 -11.31 -20.09
C ASN A 222 19.61 -9.80 -20.39
N ASP A 223 20.14 -9.44 -21.56
CA ASP A 223 20.36 -8.08 -22.05
C ASP A 223 19.17 -7.12 -21.86
N LEU A 224 19.51 -5.84 -21.62
CA LEU A 224 18.56 -4.72 -21.57
C LEU A 224 17.65 -4.71 -22.80
N ILE A 225 16.34 -4.71 -22.58
CA ILE A 225 15.36 -4.60 -23.65
C ILE A 225 15.34 -3.15 -24.15
N ASP A 226 15.64 -2.97 -25.44
CA ASP A 226 15.54 -1.67 -26.11
C ASP A 226 14.08 -1.36 -26.46
N ILE A 227 13.39 -0.70 -25.52
CA ILE A 227 11.96 -0.36 -25.66
C ILE A 227 11.75 0.66 -26.80
N GLU A 228 12.72 1.53 -27.09
CA GLU A 228 12.66 2.48 -28.21
C GLU A 228 12.74 1.76 -29.55
N LEU A 229 13.60 0.75 -29.65
CA LEU A 229 13.64 -0.13 -30.82
C LEU A 229 12.31 -0.85 -31.00
N ILE A 230 11.76 -1.45 -29.93
CA ILE A 230 10.44 -2.11 -30.00
C ILE A 230 9.39 -1.11 -30.51
N LYS A 231 9.32 0.08 -29.91
CA LYS A 231 8.37 1.13 -30.28
C LYS A 231 8.51 1.55 -31.75
N SER A 232 9.73 1.71 -32.27
CA SER A 232 9.97 2.12 -33.67
C SER A 232 9.41 1.16 -34.72
N LYS A 233 9.18 -0.10 -34.35
CA LYS A 233 8.62 -1.14 -35.21
C LYS A 233 7.11 -1.32 -35.04
N VAL A 234 6.50 -0.70 -34.03
CA VAL A 234 5.04 -0.75 -33.84
C VAL A 234 4.38 0.23 -34.80
N PRO A 235 3.36 -0.20 -35.58
CA PRO A 235 2.62 0.73 -36.43
C PRO A 235 1.97 1.86 -35.60
N ASP A 236 2.00 3.10 -36.11
CA ASP A 236 1.55 4.34 -35.43
C ASP A 236 0.14 4.32 -34.80
N LYS A 237 -0.68 3.31 -35.10
CA LYS A 237 -2.07 3.15 -34.63
C LYS A 237 -2.28 2.01 -33.64
N ILE A 238 -1.23 1.29 -33.27
CA ILE A 238 -1.33 0.17 -32.34
C ILE A 238 -0.71 0.60 -31.02
N ASP A 239 -1.53 0.66 -29.97
CA ASP A 239 -1.03 0.85 -28.62
C ASP A 239 -0.23 -0.39 -28.21
N LEU A 240 1.05 -0.24 -27.92
CA LEU A 240 1.90 -1.25 -27.29
C LEU A 240 1.78 -1.08 -25.78
N ILE A 241 1.54 -2.17 -25.07
CA ILE A 241 1.63 -2.25 -23.61
C ILE A 241 2.66 -3.33 -23.29
N ILE A 242 3.64 -2.98 -22.46
CA ILE A 242 4.66 -3.90 -21.93
C ILE A 242 4.48 -3.96 -20.42
N ALA A 243 4.37 -5.19 -19.90
CA ALA A 243 4.20 -5.45 -18.48
C ALA A 243 5.16 -6.53 -17.99
N SER A 244 5.77 -6.30 -16.84
CA SER A 244 6.54 -7.29 -16.09
C SER A 244 5.57 -8.17 -15.31
N VAL A 245 5.74 -9.48 -15.44
CA VAL A 245 4.89 -10.52 -14.86
C VAL A 245 5.74 -11.48 -14.07
N VAL A 246 5.26 -11.88 -12.89
CA VAL A 246 5.90 -12.93 -12.08
C VAL A 246 4.86 -14.00 -11.79
N ASP A 247 5.22 -15.26 -12.02
CA ASP A 247 4.37 -16.41 -11.67
C ASP A 247 4.65 -16.91 -10.24
N GLU A 248 3.92 -17.96 -9.85
CA GLU A 248 3.97 -18.52 -8.49
C GLU A 248 5.32 -19.20 -8.18
N GLU A 249 6.04 -19.65 -9.20
CA GLU A 249 7.36 -20.25 -9.11
C GLU A 249 8.50 -19.20 -9.14
N ASN A 250 8.14 -17.90 -9.08
CA ASN A 250 9.06 -16.76 -9.25
C ASN A 250 9.75 -16.70 -10.62
N ASN A 251 9.17 -17.30 -11.66
CA ASN A 251 9.64 -17.06 -13.02
C ASN A 251 9.19 -15.67 -13.47
N ASN A 252 10.10 -14.93 -14.12
CA ASN A 252 9.83 -13.60 -14.65
C ASN A 252 9.47 -13.67 -16.14
N TYR A 253 8.45 -12.90 -16.54
CA TYR A 253 8.02 -12.79 -17.94
C TYR A 253 7.81 -11.33 -18.33
N ILE A 254 8.12 -11.02 -19.58
CA ILE A 254 7.61 -9.82 -20.24
C ILE A 254 6.31 -10.19 -20.94
N ALA A 255 5.23 -9.48 -20.63
CA ALA A 255 3.96 -9.60 -21.32
C ALA A 255 3.73 -8.40 -22.23
N THR A 256 3.41 -8.65 -23.49
CA THR A 256 3.09 -7.62 -24.47
C THR A 256 1.76 -7.88 -25.18
N ASN A 257 1.03 -6.84 -25.53
CA ASN A 257 -0.21 -6.98 -26.29
C ASN A 257 -0.01 -7.19 -27.80
N ILE A 258 1.22 -7.04 -28.29
CA ILE A 258 1.66 -7.36 -29.66
C ILE A 258 2.82 -8.36 -29.62
N ASN A 259 3.05 -9.11 -30.70
CA ASN A 259 4.21 -10.01 -30.77
C ASN A 259 5.50 -9.18 -30.99
N ILE A 260 6.52 -9.39 -30.14
CA ILE A 260 7.80 -8.69 -30.17
C ILE A 260 9.00 -9.65 -30.25
N ASN A 261 8.76 -10.92 -30.61
CA ASN A 261 9.75 -12.00 -30.54
C ASN A 261 11.05 -11.67 -31.28
N ASN A 262 10.94 -11.00 -32.44
CA ASN A 262 12.10 -10.57 -33.25
C ASN A 262 13.00 -9.50 -32.59
N TYR A 263 12.67 -8.98 -31.41
CA TYR A 263 13.41 -7.94 -30.69
C TYR A 263 13.90 -8.38 -29.32
N LEU A 264 13.51 -9.57 -28.88
CA LEU A 264 14.04 -10.18 -27.67
C LEU A 264 15.26 -11.00 -28.07
N ASN A 265 16.46 -10.58 -27.65
CA ASN A 265 17.66 -11.39 -27.74
C ASN A 265 17.60 -12.52 -26.68
N MET A 266 16.62 -13.42 -26.81
CA MET A 266 16.41 -14.50 -25.86
C MET A 266 16.52 -15.84 -26.62
N GLU A 267 17.50 -16.66 -26.24
CA GLU A 267 17.73 -18.00 -26.79
C GLU A 267 16.63 -18.98 -26.33
N GLN A 268 15.37 -18.80 -26.79
CA GLN A 268 14.24 -19.76 -26.67
C GLN A 268 13.79 -20.11 -25.20
N ASP A 269 12.58 -20.57 -24.83
CA ASP A 269 11.40 -21.11 -25.54
C ASP A 269 10.17 -21.16 -24.59
N TYR A 270 9.59 -20.03 -24.20
CA TYR A 270 8.21 -20.05 -23.67
C TYR A 270 7.42 -18.82 -24.07
N GLU A 271 6.96 -18.82 -25.33
CA GLU A 271 5.90 -17.93 -25.79
C GLU A 271 4.55 -18.60 -25.52
N PHE A 272 3.79 -18.07 -24.56
CA PHE A 272 2.39 -18.47 -24.40
C PHE A 272 1.48 -17.25 -24.48
N LYS A 273 0.21 -17.52 -24.79
CA LYS A 273 -0.85 -16.51 -24.80
C LYS A 273 -1.76 -16.73 -23.63
N SER A 274 -1.92 -15.70 -22.81
CA SER A 274 -2.88 -15.70 -21.72
C SER A 274 -3.48 -14.32 -21.54
N ARG A 275 -4.50 -14.22 -20.70
CA ARG A 275 -5.03 -12.92 -20.29
C ARG A 275 -4.17 -12.37 -19.17
N LEU A 276 -3.71 -11.13 -19.33
CA LEU A 276 -2.85 -10.48 -18.34
C LEU A 276 -3.50 -10.42 -16.95
N ILE A 277 -4.83 -10.28 -16.88
CA ILE A 277 -5.60 -10.27 -15.63
C ILE A 277 -5.51 -11.56 -14.80
N ASN A 278 -5.08 -12.67 -15.39
CA ASN A 278 -4.91 -13.94 -14.69
C ASN A 278 -3.55 -14.06 -13.99
N HIS A 279 -2.72 -13.03 -14.07
CA HIS A 279 -1.36 -13.04 -13.54
C HIS A 279 -1.11 -11.82 -12.63
N PHE A 280 -0.08 -11.92 -11.80
CA PHE A 280 0.47 -10.77 -11.10
C PHE A 280 1.39 -9.99 -12.06
N PHE A 281 1.13 -8.70 -12.23
CA PHE A 281 1.89 -7.86 -13.17
C PHE A 281 1.90 -6.39 -12.75
N ASN A 282 2.93 -5.68 -13.22
CA ASN A 282 3.03 -4.22 -13.29
C ASN A 282 3.18 -3.81 -14.75
N ILE A 283 2.56 -2.71 -15.15
CA ILE A 283 2.73 -2.15 -16.48
C ILE A 283 3.97 -1.26 -16.45
N ASP A 284 4.97 -1.56 -17.27
CA ASP A 284 6.21 -0.80 -17.27
C ASP A 284 6.11 0.35 -18.27
N TYR A 285 5.61 0.06 -19.47
CA TYR A 285 5.52 1.01 -20.56
C TYR A 285 4.23 0.85 -21.35
N ALA A 286 3.76 1.95 -21.92
CA ALA A 286 2.76 1.91 -22.97
C ALA A 286 2.94 3.03 -23.99
N THR A 287 2.45 2.82 -25.20
CA THR A 287 2.40 3.87 -26.21
C THR A 287 1.04 4.54 -26.22
N VAL A 288 1.03 5.87 -26.26
CA VAL A 288 -0.18 6.68 -26.45
C VAL A 288 0.13 7.71 -27.54
N ASN A 289 -0.69 7.76 -28.59
CA ASN A 289 -0.49 8.68 -29.73
C ASN A 289 0.92 8.60 -30.35
N ASN A 290 1.46 7.39 -30.53
CA ASN A 290 2.80 7.14 -31.09
C ASN A 290 3.99 7.65 -30.24
N SER A 291 3.76 7.95 -28.96
CA SER A 291 4.81 8.25 -27.99
C SER A 291 4.85 7.16 -26.93
N LEU A 292 6.04 6.73 -26.57
CA LEU A 292 6.27 5.75 -25.51
C LEU A 292 6.29 6.48 -24.16
N TYR A 293 5.56 5.95 -23.19
CA TYR A 293 5.54 6.48 -21.83
C TYR A 293 5.82 5.37 -20.83
N PRO A 294 6.64 5.62 -19.80
CA PRO A 294 6.59 4.81 -18.60
C PRO A 294 5.20 4.94 -17.94
N VAL A 295 4.79 3.93 -17.18
CA VAL A 295 3.44 3.85 -16.59
C VAL A 295 3.51 3.86 -15.07
N TYR A 296 2.75 4.76 -14.46
CA TYR A 296 2.49 4.71 -13.02
C TYR A 296 1.35 3.74 -12.72
N ASN A 297 1.70 2.64 -12.06
CA ASN A 297 0.75 1.63 -11.60
C ASN A 297 -0.03 2.14 -10.37
N ASP A 298 -1.01 3.00 -10.64
CA ASP A 298 -1.80 3.65 -9.60
C ASP A 298 -2.60 2.68 -8.75
N VAL A 299 -2.76 3.02 -7.47
CA VAL A 299 -3.42 2.16 -6.51
C VAL A 299 -4.87 1.84 -6.86
N LYS A 300 -5.59 2.75 -7.53
CA LYS A 300 -6.98 2.48 -7.93
C LYS A 300 -7.01 1.35 -8.95
N THR A 301 -6.15 1.36 -9.95
CA THR A 301 -6.05 0.27 -10.95
C THR A 301 -5.66 -1.05 -10.29
N ASN A 302 -4.75 -1.02 -9.31
CA ASN A 302 -4.41 -2.22 -8.55
C ASN A 302 -5.64 -2.78 -7.81
N VAL A 303 -6.41 -1.93 -7.11
CA VAL A 303 -7.63 -2.36 -6.43
C VAL A 303 -8.72 -2.83 -7.41
N ASP A 304 -8.80 -2.25 -8.61
CA ASP A 304 -9.67 -2.74 -9.69
C ASP A 304 -9.29 -4.16 -10.13
N LEU A 305 -7.99 -4.44 -10.28
CA LEU A 305 -7.48 -5.77 -10.63
C LEU A 305 -7.77 -6.78 -9.51
N LYS A 306 -7.55 -6.41 -8.25
CA LYS A 306 -7.91 -7.23 -7.08
C LYS A 306 -9.41 -7.54 -7.04
N PHE A 307 -10.25 -6.54 -7.28
CA PHE A 307 -11.70 -6.74 -7.31
C PHE A 307 -12.09 -7.74 -8.40
N SER A 308 -11.47 -7.66 -9.59
CA SER A 308 -11.72 -8.63 -10.65
C SER A 308 -11.22 -10.04 -10.29
N ALA A 309 -10.05 -10.17 -9.66
CA ALA A 309 -9.53 -11.46 -9.20
C ALA A 309 -10.47 -12.09 -8.15
N TYR A 310 -10.95 -11.27 -7.21
CA TYR A 310 -11.97 -11.67 -6.22
C TYR A 310 -13.27 -12.15 -6.86
N GLN A 311 -13.78 -11.44 -7.89
CA GLN A 311 -14.99 -11.84 -8.61
C GLN A 311 -14.83 -13.16 -9.37
N ASN A 312 -13.61 -13.46 -9.83
CA ASN A 312 -13.29 -14.65 -10.61
C ASN A 312 -12.74 -15.81 -9.77
N TYR A 313 -12.73 -15.70 -8.44
CA TYR A 313 -12.17 -16.71 -7.53
C TYR A 313 -10.68 -17.02 -7.78
N ASN A 314 -9.92 -16.08 -8.35
CA ASN A 314 -8.48 -16.20 -8.55
C ASN A 314 -7.76 -15.68 -7.29
N TYR A 315 -7.68 -16.55 -6.28
CA TYR A 315 -7.21 -16.17 -4.95
C TYR A 315 -5.70 -16.00 -4.86
N ASP A 316 -4.93 -16.70 -5.71
CA ASP A 316 -3.47 -16.61 -5.71
C ASP A 316 -3.01 -15.26 -6.26
N VAL A 317 -3.54 -14.83 -7.41
CA VAL A 317 -3.26 -13.48 -7.94
C VAL A 317 -3.68 -12.39 -6.97
N LEU A 318 -4.83 -12.57 -6.30
CA LEU A 318 -5.30 -11.63 -5.28
C LEU A 318 -4.30 -11.54 -4.12
N TYR A 319 -3.79 -12.68 -3.64
CA TYR A 319 -2.78 -12.75 -2.58
C TYR A 319 -1.48 -12.03 -2.97
N TYR A 320 -0.93 -12.30 -4.16
CA TYR A 320 0.29 -11.62 -4.63
C TYR A 320 0.09 -10.11 -4.75
N ARG A 321 -1.05 -9.66 -5.27
CA ARG A 321 -1.38 -8.22 -5.35
C ARG A 321 -1.52 -7.57 -3.98
N ASP A 322 -2.12 -8.26 -3.00
CA ASP A 322 -2.21 -7.76 -1.63
C ASP A 322 -0.84 -7.59 -0.98
N ARG A 323 0.08 -8.53 -1.20
CA ARG A 323 1.45 -8.47 -0.68
C ARG A 323 2.25 -7.35 -1.35
N ALA A 324 2.19 -7.24 -2.67
CA ALA A 324 2.88 -6.20 -3.42
C ALA A 324 2.38 -4.80 -3.06
N GLN A 325 1.06 -4.59 -2.99
CA GLN A 325 0.50 -3.30 -2.58
C GLN A 325 0.91 -2.94 -1.15
N LYS A 326 0.94 -3.89 -0.21
CA LYS A 326 1.43 -3.62 1.15
C LYS A 326 2.88 -3.14 1.12
N ASN A 327 3.75 -3.78 0.34
CA ASN A 327 5.14 -3.35 0.19
C ASN A 327 5.25 -1.97 -0.46
N ASN A 328 4.48 -1.69 -1.52
CA ASN A 328 4.50 -0.39 -2.20
C ASN A 328 3.96 0.73 -1.30
N ILE A 329 2.86 0.53 -0.57
CA ILE A 329 2.36 1.48 0.45
C ILE A 329 3.42 1.71 1.54
N LEU A 330 4.25 0.69 1.82
CA LEU A 330 5.34 0.79 2.78
C LEU A 330 6.58 1.53 2.26
N ILE A 331 6.82 1.54 0.94
CA ILE A 331 8.07 2.01 0.33
C ILE A 331 7.86 3.32 -0.46
N ASP A 332 6.73 3.46 -1.14
CA ASP A 332 6.42 4.51 -2.08
C ASP A 332 5.41 5.52 -1.52
N ASN A 333 4.99 6.43 -2.40
CA ASN A 333 4.21 7.66 -2.26
C ASN A 333 2.81 7.52 -1.60
N ASN A 334 2.81 7.02 -0.37
CA ASN A 334 1.65 6.55 0.39
C ASN A 334 0.51 7.57 0.47
N TYR A 335 0.83 8.85 0.70
CA TYR A 335 -0.18 9.89 0.82
C TYR A 335 -0.90 10.16 -0.50
N TYR A 336 -0.16 10.18 -1.62
CA TYR A 336 -0.77 10.40 -2.93
C TYR A 336 -1.67 9.24 -3.34
N ASP A 337 -1.20 8.00 -3.15
CA ASP A 337 -2.01 6.80 -3.40
C ASP A 337 -3.26 6.75 -2.51
N TYR A 338 -3.14 7.11 -1.23
CA TYR A 338 -4.29 7.22 -0.33
C TYR A 338 -5.36 8.14 -0.91
N LEU A 339 -4.98 9.31 -1.42
CA LEU A 339 -5.91 10.27 -2.00
C LEU A 339 -6.54 9.77 -3.31
N ILE A 340 -5.78 9.09 -4.18
CA ILE A 340 -6.32 8.43 -5.37
C ILE A 340 -7.40 7.41 -4.96
N LEU A 341 -7.13 6.59 -3.94
CA LEU A 341 -8.07 5.58 -3.49
C LEU A 341 -9.29 6.21 -2.78
N LYS A 342 -9.09 7.28 -1.98
CA LYS A 342 -10.17 8.05 -1.34
C LYS A 342 -11.13 8.59 -2.39
N LYS A 343 -10.60 9.17 -3.48
CA LYS A 343 -11.39 9.59 -4.65
C LYS A 343 -12.20 8.43 -5.19
N ALA A 344 -11.55 7.31 -5.48
CA ALA A 344 -12.18 6.15 -6.09
C ALA A 344 -13.35 5.67 -5.22
N PHE A 345 -13.16 5.60 -3.90
CA PHE A 345 -14.20 5.30 -2.94
C PHE A 345 -15.39 6.28 -2.98
N LEU A 346 -15.12 7.60 -2.92
CA LEU A 346 -16.17 8.62 -2.87
C LEU A 346 -17.06 8.62 -4.12
N TYR A 347 -16.45 8.46 -5.30
CA TYR A 347 -17.15 8.53 -6.59
C TYR A 347 -17.64 7.17 -7.12
N GLU A 348 -17.27 6.05 -6.50
CA GLU A 348 -17.78 4.74 -6.90
C GLU A 348 -19.27 4.62 -6.58
N SER A 349 -20.02 4.16 -7.59
CA SER A 349 -21.47 3.98 -7.54
C SER A 349 -21.87 2.53 -7.33
N TYR A 350 -20.99 1.58 -7.68
CA TYR A 350 -21.26 0.17 -7.49
C TYR A 350 -20.89 -0.28 -6.07
N ASP A 351 -21.89 -0.53 -5.22
CA ASP A 351 -21.73 -0.80 -3.78
C ASP A 351 -20.68 -1.87 -3.45
N LYS A 352 -20.65 -3.00 -4.17
CA LYS A 352 -19.67 -4.07 -3.89
C LYS A 352 -18.24 -3.61 -4.13
N LYS A 353 -18.03 -2.83 -5.18
CA LYS A 353 -16.72 -2.28 -5.52
C LYS A 353 -16.36 -1.10 -4.61
N LYS A 354 -17.35 -0.29 -4.21
CA LYS A 354 -17.20 0.75 -3.21
C LYS A 354 -16.76 0.20 -1.85
N LEU A 355 -17.39 -0.88 -1.39
CA LEU A 355 -16.94 -1.64 -0.21
C LEU A 355 -15.51 -2.13 -0.39
N PHE A 356 -15.16 -2.65 -1.57
CA PHE A 356 -13.81 -3.13 -1.84
C PHE A 356 -12.77 -1.99 -1.78
N TYR A 357 -13.07 -0.80 -2.29
CA TYR A 357 -12.23 0.39 -2.10
C TYR A 357 -12.12 0.81 -0.63
N ALA A 358 -13.23 0.86 0.10
CA ALA A 358 -13.25 1.22 1.52
C ALA A 358 -12.36 0.28 2.35
N ILE A 359 -12.45 -1.03 2.08
CA ILE A 359 -11.63 -2.03 2.74
C ILE A 359 -10.14 -1.85 2.39
N ASN A 360 -9.79 -1.55 1.12
CA ASN A 360 -8.40 -1.31 0.73
C ASN A 360 -7.85 0.05 1.21
N LEU A 361 -8.70 1.02 1.58
CA LEU A 361 -8.24 2.23 2.28
C LEU A 361 -7.62 1.90 3.64
N LEU A 362 -8.01 0.77 4.26
CA LEU A 362 -7.42 0.30 5.50
C LEU A 362 -5.97 -0.20 5.33
N ASP A 363 -5.46 -0.32 4.11
CA ASP A 363 -4.07 -0.71 3.85
C ASP A 363 -3.08 0.44 4.12
N PHE A 364 -3.59 1.67 4.17
CA PHE A 364 -2.77 2.85 4.37
C PHE A 364 -2.53 3.08 5.87
N LEU A 365 -1.26 3.30 6.23
CA LEU A 365 -0.89 3.70 7.60
C LEU A 365 -1.54 5.03 8.00
N TYR A 366 -1.82 5.87 7.01
CA TYR A 366 -2.47 7.15 7.17
C TYR A 366 -3.89 7.10 6.60
N ILE A 367 -4.89 7.37 7.45
CA ILE A 367 -6.30 7.40 7.06
C ILE A 367 -6.98 8.52 7.85
N ASP A 368 -7.15 9.70 7.26
CA ASP A 368 -7.78 10.84 7.95
C ASP A 368 -9.20 10.53 8.42
N GLU A 369 -9.95 9.75 7.63
CA GLU A 369 -11.36 9.47 7.83
C GLU A 369 -11.61 8.01 8.26
N PHE A 370 -10.70 7.42 9.04
CA PHE A 370 -10.82 6.00 9.44
C PHE A 370 -12.17 5.68 10.06
N GLU A 371 -12.64 6.52 10.97
CA GLU A 371 -13.91 6.35 11.67
C GLU A 371 -15.07 6.30 10.66
N SER A 372 -15.15 7.28 9.76
CA SER A 372 -16.17 7.33 8.69
C SER A 372 -16.07 6.15 7.71
N ILE A 373 -14.86 5.72 7.35
CA ILE A 373 -14.62 4.57 6.48
C ILE A 373 -15.07 3.29 7.17
N MET A 374 -14.73 3.11 8.44
CA MET A 374 -15.13 1.96 9.24
C MET A 374 -16.64 1.92 9.45
N GLU A 375 -17.27 3.05 9.77
CA GLU A 375 -18.73 3.19 9.84
C GLU A 375 -19.38 2.79 8.53
N PHE A 376 -18.85 3.24 7.38
CA PHE A 376 -19.36 2.79 6.09
C PHE A 376 -19.26 1.27 5.93
N ILE A 377 -18.12 0.66 6.28
CA ILE A 377 -17.85 -0.77 6.15
C ILE A 377 -18.78 -1.61 7.02
N ILE A 378 -18.92 -1.27 8.32
CA ILE A 378 -19.73 -2.06 9.26
C ILE A 378 -21.23 -1.94 8.97
N ASN A 379 -21.66 -0.90 8.26
CA ASN A 379 -23.01 -0.78 7.75
C ASN A 379 -23.29 -1.67 6.52
N GLN A 380 -22.27 -2.29 5.91
CA GLN A 380 -22.44 -3.18 4.76
C GLN A 380 -22.74 -4.64 5.16
N ASN A 381 -23.22 -5.43 4.20
CA ASN A 381 -23.38 -6.88 4.37
C ASN A 381 -22.03 -7.58 4.18
N LEU A 382 -21.31 -7.80 5.28
CA LEU A 382 -19.97 -8.39 5.25
C LEU A 382 -20.03 -9.93 5.21
N ARG A 383 -19.49 -10.50 4.14
CA ARG A 383 -19.13 -11.92 4.06
C ARG A 383 -17.89 -12.23 4.92
N LYS A 384 -17.72 -13.51 5.30
CA LYS A 384 -16.54 -14.02 6.06
C LYS A 384 -15.20 -13.54 5.50
N TYR A 385 -15.04 -13.53 4.17
CA TYR A 385 -13.82 -13.02 3.51
C TYR A 385 -13.54 -11.55 3.87
N HIS A 386 -14.55 -10.67 3.79
CA HIS A 386 -14.38 -9.25 4.12
C HIS A 386 -14.00 -9.07 5.59
N SER A 387 -14.70 -9.73 6.52
CA SER A 387 -14.41 -9.61 7.95
C SER A 387 -12.98 -10.01 8.29
N LYS A 388 -12.48 -11.10 7.70
CA LYS A 388 -11.08 -11.52 7.85
C LYS A 388 -10.11 -10.52 7.26
N TYR A 389 -10.38 -10.04 6.05
CA TYR A 389 -9.50 -9.12 5.37
C TYR A 389 -9.40 -7.78 6.12
N ILE A 390 -10.54 -7.22 6.55
CA ILE A 390 -10.61 -6.04 7.42
C ILE A 390 -9.82 -6.27 8.72
N ALA A 391 -10.09 -7.39 9.41
CA ALA A 391 -9.44 -7.70 10.68
C ALA A 391 -7.92 -7.82 10.56
N LYS A 392 -7.42 -8.42 9.46
CA LYS A 392 -5.97 -8.54 9.20
C LYS A 392 -5.30 -7.17 9.08
N LYS A 393 -5.98 -6.17 8.50
CA LYS A 393 -5.46 -4.79 8.39
C LYS A 393 -5.53 -4.05 9.72
N ILE A 394 -6.63 -4.23 10.46
CA ILE A 394 -6.77 -3.63 11.78
C ILE A 394 -5.72 -4.16 12.77
N SER A 395 -5.48 -5.48 12.77
CA SER A 395 -4.52 -6.13 13.67
C SER A 395 -3.07 -5.68 13.46
N SER A 396 -2.72 -5.10 12.31
CA SER A 396 -1.35 -4.63 12.08
C SER A 396 -1.13 -3.23 12.64
N ASP A 397 -1.79 -2.23 12.05
CA ASP A 397 -1.38 -0.82 12.23
C ASP A 397 -2.50 0.06 12.80
N LEU A 398 -3.75 -0.43 12.83
CA LEU A 398 -4.93 0.39 13.14
C LEU A 398 -5.65 -0.04 14.44
N ASN A 399 -5.10 -1.00 15.20
CA ASN A 399 -5.76 -1.58 16.37
C ASN A 399 -6.16 -0.53 17.42
N SER A 400 -5.28 0.42 17.74
CA SER A 400 -5.56 1.47 18.74
C SER A 400 -6.69 2.41 18.32
N ARG A 401 -6.82 2.69 17.02
CA ARG A 401 -7.94 3.49 16.48
C ARG A 401 -9.23 2.70 16.48
N TYR A 402 -9.16 1.42 16.12
CA TYR A 402 -10.29 0.52 16.17
C TYR A 402 -10.85 0.38 17.60
N GLU A 403 -10.00 0.20 18.61
CA GLU A 403 -10.42 0.15 20.02
C GLU A 403 -11.12 1.44 20.46
N LYS A 404 -10.62 2.61 20.05
CA LYS A 404 -11.29 3.90 20.31
C LYS A 404 -12.65 4.00 19.64
N LEU A 405 -12.75 3.54 18.39
CA LEU A 405 -13.99 3.52 17.63
C LEU A 405 -15.05 2.64 18.31
N LEU A 406 -14.66 1.46 18.81
CA LEU A 406 -15.58 0.55 19.52
C LEU A 406 -16.27 1.21 20.73
N ASN A 407 -15.61 2.17 21.40
CA ASN A 407 -16.19 2.87 22.54
C ASN A 407 -17.24 3.93 22.14
N ASN A 408 -17.30 4.30 20.87
CA ASN A 408 -18.10 5.41 20.36
C ASN A 408 -19.27 4.97 19.46
N ILE A 409 -19.34 3.69 19.09
CA ILE A 409 -20.41 3.17 18.25
C ILE A 409 -21.65 2.90 19.09
N ASP A 410 -22.82 3.27 18.55
CA ASP A 410 -24.12 2.91 19.12
C ASP A 410 -24.42 1.42 18.83
N ASP A 411 -24.45 0.62 19.90
CA ASP A 411 -24.73 -0.81 19.86
C ASP A 411 -26.23 -1.13 19.69
N SER A 412 -27.06 -0.19 19.23
CA SER A 412 -28.49 -0.42 19.03
C SER A 412 -28.82 -1.21 17.75
N ASP A 413 -27.94 -1.22 16.74
CA ASP A 413 -28.14 -1.94 15.47
C ASP A 413 -27.53 -3.36 15.50
N GLU A 414 -28.39 -4.37 15.39
CA GLU A 414 -27.99 -5.79 15.42
C GLU A 414 -26.97 -6.17 14.33
N LYS A 415 -27.07 -5.58 13.14
CA LYS A 415 -26.17 -5.87 12.03
C LYS A 415 -24.80 -5.26 12.26
N ILE A 416 -24.76 -4.02 12.75
CA ILE A 416 -23.50 -3.36 13.13
C ILE A 416 -22.82 -4.20 14.22
N ASN A 417 -23.56 -4.58 15.26
CA ASN A 417 -23.07 -5.42 16.34
C ASN A 417 -22.53 -6.76 15.84
N TYR A 418 -23.25 -7.43 14.93
CA TYR A 418 -22.81 -8.68 14.34
C TYR A 418 -21.51 -8.53 13.56
N ASN A 419 -21.40 -7.48 12.74
CA ASN A 419 -20.20 -7.18 11.97
C ASN A 419 -19.01 -6.85 12.86
N LEU A 420 -19.19 -5.98 13.86
CA LEU A 420 -18.16 -5.63 14.84
C LEU A 420 -17.71 -6.85 15.62
N LYS A 421 -18.64 -7.67 16.12
CA LYS A 421 -18.32 -8.91 16.82
C LYS A 421 -17.47 -9.84 15.96
N ASN A 422 -17.80 -9.99 14.69
CA ASN A 422 -17.02 -10.82 13.76
C ASN A 422 -15.64 -10.23 13.48
N ILE A 423 -15.55 -8.92 13.21
CA ILE A 423 -14.27 -8.23 12.97
C ILE A 423 -13.39 -8.34 14.21
N SER A 424 -13.89 -7.94 15.40
CA SER A 424 -13.17 -7.99 16.67
C SER A 424 -12.67 -9.40 16.99
N ARG A 425 -13.49 -10.44 16.73
CA ARG A 425 -13.07 -11.83 16.90
C ARG A 425 -11.88 -12.19 16.00
N TYR A 426 -11.86 -11.76 14.74
CA TYR A 426 -10.71 -11.99 13.86
C TYR A 426 -9.51 -11.08 14.17
N VAL A 427 -9.72 -9.85 14.64
CA VAL A 427 -8.62 -8.97 15.09
C VAL A 427 -7.90 -9.65 16.25
N TYR A 428 -8.67 -10.17 17.22
CA TYR A 428 -8.14 -10.94 18.33
C TYR A 428 -7.33 -12.16 17.88
N PHE A 429 -7.87 -12.93 16.91
CA PHE A 429 -7.16 -14.05 16.30
C PHE A 429 -5.82 -13.64 15.68
N TYR A 430 -5.81 -12.62 14.81
CA TYR A 430 -4.59 -12.21 14.13
C TYR A 430 -3.54 -11.64 15.09
N ASN A 431 -3.94 -10.90 16.13
CA ASN A 431 -3.05 -10.44 17.18
C ASN A 431 -2.42 -11.62 17.94
N ARG A 432 -3.22 -12.64 18.31
CA ARG A 432 -2.72 -13.87 18.94
C ARG A 432 -1.73 -14.60 18.04
N MET A 433 -2.05 -14.77 16.75
CA MET A 433 -1.18 -15.45 15.79
C MET A 433 0.14 -14.72 15.60
N SER A 434 0.12 -13.39 15.45
CA SER A 434 1.33 -12.58 15.34
C SER A 434 2.24 -12.75 16.56
N LYS A 435 1.65 -12.75 17.76
CA LYS A 435 2.38 -13.02 19.01
C LYS A 435 2.97 -14.43 19.04
N MET A 436 2.22 -15.44 18.61
CA MET A 436 2.73 -16.82 18.57
C MET A 436 3.92 -16.97 17.65
N VAL A 437 3.81 -16.48 16.40
CA VAL A 437 4.89 -16.51 15.41
C VAL A 437 6.15 -15.88 16.00
N PHE A 438 6.02 -14.68 16.56
CA PHE A 438 7.14 -13.98 17.19
C PHE A 438 7.80 -14.78 18.32
N LEU A 439 7.00 -15.43 19.18
CA LEU A 439 7.54 -16.20 20.31
C LEU A 439 8.25 -17.47 19.85
N ILE A 440 7.66 -18.22 18.90
CA ILE A 440 8.27 -19.43 18.33
C ILE A 440 9.59 -19.08 17.62
N ASP A 441 9.63 -17.97 16.88
CA ASP A 441 10.84 -17.59 16.13
C ASP A 441 11.98 -17.10 17.06
N ARG A 442 11.68 -16.79 18.32
CA ARG A 442 12.63 -16.18 19.26
C ARG A 442 13.03 -17.09 20.41
N TYR A 443 12.19 -18.05 20.77
CA TYR A 443 12.35 -18.92 21.93
C TYR A 443 11.99 -20.36 21.58
N SER A 444 12.57 -21.31 22.32
CA SER A 444 12.10 -22.69 22.24
C SER A 444 10.69 -22.77 22.83
N ILE A 445 9.83 -23.63 22.28
CA ILE A 445 8.43 -23.72 22.73
C ILE A 445 8.29 -23.98 24.24
N GLU A 446 9.20 -24.79 24.81
CA GLU A 446 9.23 -25.13 26.23
C GLU A 446 9.55 -23.93 27.15
N GLU A 447 10.17 -22.88 26.62
CA GLU A 447 10.57 -21.68 27.35
C GLU A 447 9.47 -20.61 27.37
N ILE A 448 8.41 -20.78 26.57
CA ILE A 448 7.36 -19.78 26.42
C ILE A 448 6.24 -20.04 27.43
N GLU A 449 6.17 -19.17 28.43
CA GLU A 449 5.13 -19.24 29.45
C GLU A 449 3.71 -19.12 28.84
N ASN A 450 2.80 -20.01 29.26
CA ASN A 450 1.39 -20.05 28.83
C ASN A 450 1.17 -20.29 27.31
N PHE A 451 2.19 -20.77 26.58
CA PHE A 451 2.08 -20.98 25.14
C PHE A 451 1.05 -22.04 24.76
N GLU A 452 1.00 -23.12 25.55
CA GLU A 452 0.00 -24.17 25.43
C GLU A 452 -1.43 -23.62 25.47
N GLU A 453 -1.72 -22.74 26.44
CA GLU A 453 -3.04 -22.09 26.54
C GLU A 453 -3.37 -21.30 25.29
N MET A 454 -2.41 -20.53 24.78
CA MET A 454 -2.63 -19.72 23.58
C MET A 454 -2.98 -20.61 22.38
N ILE A 455 -2.24 -21.70 22.16
CA ILE A 455 -2.47 -22.64 21.03
C ILE A 455 -3.84 -23.30 21.16
N ILE A 456 -4.14 -23.91 22.30
CA ILE A 456 -5.37 -24.69 22.47
C ILE A 456 -6.61 -23.79 22.38
N ASN A 457 -6.57 -22.60 22.98
CA ASN A 457 -7.67 -21.65 22.87
C ASN A 457 -7.88 -21.20 21.42
N SER A 458 -6.80 -20.96 20.67
CA SER A 458 -6.88 -20.56 19.26
C SER A 458 -7.41 -21.69 18.38
N LEU A 459 -7.02 -22.93 18.65
CA LEU A 459 -7.51 -24.12 17.96
C LEU A 459 -9.01 -24.34 18.19
N ILE A 460 -9.48 -24.29 19.44
CA ILE A 460 -10.91 -24.46 19.77
C ILE A 460 -11.74 -23.28 19.25
N GLU A 461 -11.18 -22.08 19.24
CA GLU A 461 -11.89 -20.87 18.85
C GLU A 461 -11.96 -20.68 17.33
N PHE A 462 -10.88 -20.95 16.59
CA PHE A 462 -10.74 -20.62 15.17
C PHE A 462 -10.53 -21.84 14.26
N ASN A 463 -10.38 -23.04 14.82
CA ASN A 463 -10.26 -24.35 14.15
C ASN A 463 -9.62 -24.30 12.76
N LYS A 464 -10.42 -24.31 11.69
CA LYS A 464 -10.01 -24.31 10.29
C LYS A 464 -9.08 -23.14 9.95
N ASP A 465 -9.33 -21.96 10.51
CA ASP A 465 -8.54 -20.77 10.22
C ASP A 465 -7.17 -20.80 10.93
N PHE A 466 -7.10 -21.39 12.12
CA PHE A 466 -5.84 -21.64 12.82
C PHE A 466 -5.00 -22.70 12.08
N LEU A 467 -5.60 -23.84 11.74
CA LEU A 467 -4.91 -24.93 11.04
C LEU A 467 -4.37 -24.50 9.67
N LYS A 468 -5.13 -23.68 8.92
CA LYS A 468 -4.67 -23.09 7.64
C LYS A 468 -3.42 -22.23 7.76
N ILE A 469 -3.24 -21.55 8.89
CA ILE A 469 -2.03 -20.78 9.14
C ILE A 469 -0.91 -21.71 9.61
N LEU A 470 -1.24 -22.74 10.41
CA LEU A 470 -0.28 -23.72 10.92
C LEU A 470 0.46 -24.45 9.79
N ILE A 471 -0.24 -24.83 8.72
CA ILE A 471 0.36 -25.51 7.57
C ILE A 471 1.30 -24.61 6.74
N SER A 472 1.38 -23.30 7.02
CA SER A 472 2.36 -22.41 6.39
C SER A 472 3.68 -22.31 7.17
N PHE A 473 3.85 -23.08 8.24
CA PHE A 473 5.08 -23.15 9.03
C PHE A 473 5.95 -24.31 8.55
N ASP A 474 7.24 -24.27 8.90
CA ASP A 474 8.15 -25.38 8.65
C ASP A 474 7.66 -26.66 9.37
N THR A 475 7.84 -27.82 8.73
CA THR A 475 7.39 -29.14 9.21
C THR A 475 7.83 -29.44 10.64
N GLU A 476 9.04 -29.06 11.04
CA GLU A 476 9.53 -29.24 12.42
C GLU A 476 8.76 -28.37 13.44
N LYS A 477 8.47 -27.10 13.11
CA LYS A 477 7.65 -26.23 13.97
C LYS A 477 6.23 -26.77 14.08
N ILE A 478 5.68 -27.31 12.99
CA ILE A 478 4.39 -28.00 12.97
C ILE A 478 4.43 -29.16 13.98
N LYS A 479 5.43 -30.05 13.91
CA LYS A 479 5.60 -31.19 14.84
C LYS A 479 5.61 -30.71 16.30
N GLU A 480 6.36 -29.66 16.63
CA GLU A 480 6.44 -29.16 18.00
C GLU A 480 5.10 -28.56 18.50
N ILE A 481 4.41 -27.75 17.68
CA ILE A 481 3.09 -27.23 18.03
C ILE A 481 2.09 -28.37 18.23
N PHE A 482 2.17 -29.41 17.40
CA PHE A 482 1.29 -30.58 17.51
C PHE A 482 1.56 -31.45 18.74
N LYS A 483 2.76 -31.45 19.31
CA LYS A 483 3.02 -32.11 20.62
C LYS A 483 2.16 -31.51 21.74
N ILE A 484 1.94 -30.20 21.70
CA ILE A 484 1.08 -29.48 22.65
C ILE A 484 -0.40 -29.87 22.46
N ILE A 485 -0.84 -30.04 21.21
CA ILE A 485 -2.22 -30.38 20.88
C ILE A 485 -2.42 -31.88 21.11
N ASN A 486 -2.77 -32.27 22.33
CA ASN A 486 -3.12 -33.64 22.70
C ASN A 486 -4.48 -33.70 23.42
N LYS A 487 -4.98 -34.92 23.60
CA LYS A 487 -6.28 -35.20 24.22
C LYS A 487 -6.40 -34.67 25.65
N GLU A 488 -5.34 -34.75 26.44
CA GLU A 488 -5.33 -34.31 27.85
C GLU A 488 -5.44 -32.79 27.94
N ASN A 489 -4.62 -32.08 27.17
CA ASN A 489 -4.60 -30.62 27.10
C ASN A 489 -5.94 -30.09 26.57
N LEU A 490 -6.47 -30.66 25.48
CA LEU A 490 -7.79 -30.28 24.96
C LEU A 490 -8.90 -30.48 25.99
N LYS A 491 -8.88 -31.59 26.73
CA LYS A 491 -9.86 -31.86 27.80
C LYS A 491 -9.73 -30.86 28.95
N TYR A 492 -8.50 -30.56 29.37
CA TYR A 492 -8.23 -29.56 30.41
C TYR A 492 -8.76 -28.18 30.01
N TYR A 493 -8.42 -27.67 28.82
CA TYR A 493 -8.88 -26.36 28.37
C TYR A 493 -10.37 -26.33 28.07
N ARG A 494 -10.97 -27.43 27.57
CA ARG A 494 -12.44 -27.54 27.44
C ARG A 494 -13.14 -27.32 28.79
N ASN A 495 -12.67 -27.99 29.84
CA ASN A 495 -13.23 -27.82 31.19
C ASN A 495 -13.03 -26.38 31.70
N ARG A 496 -11.87 -25.80 31.43
CA ARG A 496 -11.58 -24.40 31.77
C ARG A 496 -12.50 -23.41 31.04
N LEU A 497 -12.79 -23.61 29.76
CA LEU A 497 -13.73 -22.77 29.00
C LEU A 497 -15.15 -22.84 29.57
N ARG A 498 -15.55 -24.02 30.09
CA ARG A 498 -16.81 -24.18 30.81
C ARG A 498 -16.81 -23.40 32.13
N GLU A 499 -15.75 -23.55 32.93
CA GLU A 499 -15.67 -23.04 34.31
C GLU A 499 -15.37 -21.54 34.40
N LYS A 500 -14.48 -21.02 33.53
CA LYS A 500 -14.03 -19.63 33.56
C LYS A 500 -14.73 -18.74 32.54
N GLU A 501 -15.09 -19.27 31.37
CA GLU A 501 -15.68 -18.48 30.28
C GLU A 501 -17.19 -18.74 30.08
N GLY A 502 -17.79 -19.60 30.90
CA GLY A 502 -19.24 -19.82 30.92
C GLY A 502 -19.82 -20.47 29.66
N TYR A 503 -19.02 -21.29 28.95
CA TYR A 503 -19.52 -22.02 27.78
C TYR A 503 -20.49 -23.14 28.20
N SER A 504 -21.62 -23.28 27.50
CA SER A 504 -22.53 -24.42 27.67
C SER A 504 -21.92 -25.70 27.09
N GLU A 505 -22.40 -26.85 27.57
CA GLU A 505 -21.94 -28.17 27.10
C GLU A 505 -22.21 -28.35 25.60
N GLU A 506 -23.41 -28.00 25.13
CA GLU A 506 -23.79 -28.05 23.71
C GLU A 506 -22.85 -27.20 22.82
N LYS A 507 -22.44 -26.01 23.29
CA LYS A 507 -21.53 -25.13 22.55
C LYS A 507 -20.12 -25.74 22.46
N LEU A 508 -19.67 -26.43 23.50
CA LEU A 508 -18.38 -27.12 23.50
C LEU A 508 -18.41 -28.34 22.59
N GLU A 509 -19.48 -29.12 22.60
CA GLU A 509 -19.65 -30.27 21.71
C GLU A 509 -19.63 -29.85 20.23
N LEU A 510 -20.40 -28.82 19.87
CA LEU A 510 -20.39 -28.27 18.51
C LEU A 510 -18.98 -27.82 18.08
N LYS A 511 -18.24 -27.14 18.97
CA LYS A 511 -16.86 -26.72 18.69
C LYS A 511 -15.91 -27.90 18.49
N MET A 512 -16.06 -28.97 19.26
CA MET A 512 -15.23 -30.17 19.10
C MET A 512 -15.57 -30.93 17.80
N MET A 513 -16.84 -30.95 17.39
CA MET A 513 -17.26 -31.48 16.09
C MET A 513 -16.69 -30.65 14.93
N ASP A 514 -16.81 -29.32 15.00
CA ASP A 514 -16.24 -28.42 14.00
C ASP A 514 -14.72 -28.57 13.91
N LEU A 515 -14.05 -28.75 15.05
CA LEU A 515 -12.62 -29.01 15.09
C LEU A 515 -12.26 -30.33 14.41
N LYS A 516 -13.02 -31.40 14.67
CA LYS A 516 -12.84 -32.69 14.00
C LYS A 516 -12.98 -32.55 12.49
N GLN A 517 -14.02 -31.86 12.04
CA GLN A 517 -14.25 -31.61 10.62
C GLN A 517 -13.12 -30.76 10.02
N ALA A 518 -12.63 -29.75 10.74
CA ALA A 518 -11.53 -28.91 10.28
C ALA A 518 -10.23 -29.70 10.09
N PHE A 519 -9.93 -30.64 11.00
CA PHE A 519 -8.80 -31.57 10.85
C PHE A 519 -8.94 -32.45 9.60
N MET A 520 -10.12 -33.03 9.38
CA MET A 520 -10.41 -33.84 8.19
C MET A 520 -10.33 -33.02 6.89
N ASP A 521 -10.85 -31.80 6.90
CA ASP A 521 -10.76 -30.88 5.76
C ASP A 521 -9.30 -30.54 5.44
N MET A 522 -8.44 -30.36 6.45
CA MET A 522 -7.02 -30.04 6.21
C MET A 522 -6.25 -31.19 5.58
N LEU A 523 -6.52 -32.44 5.96
CA LEU A 523 -5.91 -33.61 5.30
C LEU A 523 -6.14 -33.63 3.79
N SER A 524 -7.28 -33.12 3.32
CA SER A 524 -7.58 -33.07 1.89
C SER A 524 -6.85 -31.95 1.12
N VAL A 525 -6.13 -31.08 1.83
CA VAL A 525 -5.49 -29.87 1.29
C VAL A 525 -3.97 -29.87 1.53
N VAL A 526 -3.47 -30.67 2.47
CA VAL A 526 -2.03 -30.79 2.72
C VAL A 526 -1.39 -31.61 1.59
N GLU A 527 -0.41 -31.02 0.92
CA GLU A 527 0.32 -31.65 -0.19
C GLU A 527 1.58 -32.40 0.27
N GLU A 528 2.12 -32.07 1.45
CA GLU A 528 3.29 -32.72 2.04
C GLU A 528 2.92 -33.98 2.82
N ASP A 529 3.43 -35.13 2.39
CA ASP A 529 3.17 -36.43 3.03
C ASP A 529 3.49 -36.44 4.54
N GLU A 530 4.62 -35.84 4.96
CA GLU A 530 4.99 -35.75 6.39
C GLU A 530 3.98 -34.95 7.21
N VAL A 531 3.46 -33.84 6.67
CA VAL A 531 2.47 -33.02 7.37
C VAL A 531 1.12 -33.75 7.42
N ALA A 532 0.76 -34.47 6.35
CA ALA A 532 -0.44 -35.29 6.33
C ALA A 532 -0.39 -36.38 7.41
N GLU A 533 0.74 -37.08 7.57
CA GLU A 533 0.95 -38.07 8.63
C GLU A 533 0.76 -37.47 10.03
N ILE A 534 1.32 -36.28 10.30
CA ILE A 534 1.14 -35.58 11.59
C ILE A 534 -0.34 -35.31 11.86
N PHE A 535 -1.09 -34.85 10.87
CA PHE A 535 -2.53 -34.59 11.00
C PHE A 535 -3.32 -35.89 11.25
N GLU A 536 -2.99 -36.98 10.54
CA GLU A 536 -3.62 -38.28 10.76
C GLU A 536 -3.37 -38.82 12.17
N GLU A 537 -2.12 -38.78 12.64
CA GLU A 537 -1.74 -39.17 13.99
C GLU A 537 -2.51 -38.35 15.02
N LYS A 538 -2.69 -37.04 14.78
CA LYS A 538 -3.40 -36.16 15.69
C LYS A 538 -4.89 -36.39 15.71
N ILE A 539 -5.49 -36.72 14.57
CA ILE A 539 -6.89 -37.15 14.52
C ILE A 539 -7.07 -38.44 15.35
N LYS A 540 -6.16 -39.41 15.20
CA LYS A 540 -6.16 -40.66 15.99
C LYS A 540 -6.02 -40.38 17.49
N ASP A 541 -5.01 -39.61 17.88
CA ASP A 541 -4.71 -39.24 19.28
C ASP A 541 -5.89 -38.53 19.98
N ILE A 542 -6.52 -37.58 19.28
CA ILE A 542 -7.55 -36.72 19.88
C ILE A 542 -8.93 -37.40 19.89
N TYR A 543 -9.31 -38.10 18.82
CA TYR A 543 -10.69 -38.52 18.57
C TYR A 543 -10.94 -40.04 18.58
N PHE A 544 -9.88 -40.85 18.52
CA PHE A 544 -9.95 -42.31 18.61
C PHE A 544 -9.28 -42.79 19.91
#